data_AF-A0A816XF30-F1
#
_entry.id   AF-A0A816XF30-F1
#
_cell.length_a   1.000
_cell.length_b   1.000
_cell.length_c   1.000
_cell.angle_alpha   90.00
_cell.angle_beta   90.00
_cell.angle_gamma   90.00
#
_symmetry.space_group_name_H-M   'P 1'
#
loop_
_entity.id
_entity.type
_entity.pdbx_description
1 polymer ?
#
loop_
_entity_poly.entity_id
_entity_poly.type
_entity_poly.pdbx_seq_one_letter_code
_entity_poly.pdbx_strand_id
1 'polypeptide(L)'
;MQLLSIINVMFTKINRATPLFTLYKRWQQRQATALTWKAQNDNQEIALTTVPKPNDVYYSKLNAILKEKGKQPVEDRREVPMPILRQCTEELIRETPADLLELWCSCPSVGLW
;
A
#
# COMPACT_ATOMS: atom_id res chain seq x y z
N MET A 1 -18.05 32.73 -20.26
CA MET A 1 -18.36 31.40 -20.78
C MET A 1 -17.14 30.65 -21.34
N GLN A 2 -16.24 31.27 -22.13
CA GLN A 2 -15.08 30.57 -22.71
C GLN A 2 -13.95 30.24 -21.71
N LEU A 3 -13.65 31.06 -20.70
CA LEU A 3 -12.61 30.77 -19.71
C LEU A 3 -12.93 29.55 -18.81
N LEU A 4 -14.20 29.38 -18.41
CA LEU A 4 -14.65 28.20 -17.64
C LEU A 4 -14.62 26.90 -18.46
N SER A 5 -14.79 27.00 -19.78
CA SER A 5 -14.63 25.87 -20.69
C SER A 5 -13.15 25.49 -20.85
N ILE A 6 -12.25 26.47 -20.94
CA ILE A 6 -10.79 26.24 -21.02
C ILE A 6 -10.26 25.63 -19.71
N ILE A 7 -10.71 26.09 -18.55
CA ILE A 7 -10.32 25.53 -17.25
C ILE A 7 -10.82 24.08 -17.10
N ASN A 8 -12.06 23.78 -17.50
CA ASN A 8 -12.55 22.39 -17.52
C ASN A 8 -11.80 21.51 -18.54
N VAL A 9 -11.33 22.05 -19.66
CA VAL A 9 -10.48 21.32 -20.62
C VAL A 9 -9.07 21.05 -20.07
N MET A 10 -8.52 21.96 -19.26
CA MET A 10 -7.20 21.80 -18.64
C MET A 10 -7.17 20.70 -17.56
N PHE A 11 -8.29 20.48 -16.85
CA PHE A 11 -8.42 19.37 -15.88
C PHE A 11 -8.78 18.02 -16.52
N THR A 12 -9.24 17.98 -17.78
CA THR A 12 -9.90 16.78 -18.34
C THR A 12 -9.02 15.85 -19.17
N LYS A 13 -7.69 16.01 -19.24
CA LYS A 13 -6.94 15.08 -20.12
C LYS A 13 -5.52 14.73 -19.73
N ILE A 14 -5.34 14.19 -18.53
CA ILE A 14 -4.27 13.21 -18.31
C ILE A 14 -4.88 11.81 -18.55
N ASN A 15 -5.21 11.52 -19.81
CA ASN A 15 -5.94 10.30 -20.20
C ASN A 15 -5.20 8.97 -19.93
N ARG A 16 -3.94 9.03 -19.49
CA ARG A 16 -3.09 7.85 -19.25
C ARG A 16 -2.32 7.91 -17.93
N ALA A 17 -2.66 8.82 -17.01
CA ALA A 17 -2.07 8.75 -15.67
C ALA A 17 -2.82 7.74 -14.82
N THR A 18 -2.12 6.68 -14.40
CA THR A 18 -2.57 5.82 -13.33
C THR A 18 -2.08 6.41 -12.00
N PRO A 19 -2.97 6.70 -11.03
CA PRO A 19 -2.52 7.13 -9.71
C PRO A 19 -1.62 6.06 -9.10
N LEU A 20 -0.48 6.47 -8.52
CA LEU A 20 0.48 5.53 -7.93
C LEU A 20 -0.18 4.60 -6.89
N PHE A 21 -1.10 5.15 -6.08
CA PHE A 21 -1.83 4.39 -5.08
C PHE A 21 -2.68 3.25 -5.68
N THR A 22 -3.16 3.37 -6.92
CA THR A 22 -3.92 2.30 -7.60
C THR A 22 -3.07 1.05 -7.81
N LEU A 23 -1.79 1.22 -8.13
CA LEU A 23 -0.84 0.13 -8.31
C LEU A 23 -0.59 -0.61 -6.99
N TYR A 24 -0.36 0.15 -5.93
CA TYR A 24 -0.24 -0.37 -4.57
C TYR A 24 -1.49 -1.13 -4.11
N LYS A 25 -2.68 -0.56 -4.31
CA LYS A 25 -3.95 -1.21 -3.95
C LYS A 25 -4.16 -2.55 -4.68
N ARG A 26 -3.81 -2.63 -5.96
CA ARG A 26 -3.88 -3.88 -6.73
C ARG A 26 -2.93 -4.94 -6.17
N TRP A 27 -1.71 -4.56 -5.81
CA TRP A 27 -0.78 -5.47 -5.14
C TRP A 27 -1.32 -5.96 -3.79
N GLN A 28 -1.85 -5.08 -2.94
CA GLN A 28 -2.46 -5.47 -1.67
C GLN A 28 -3.63 -6.45 -1.86
N GLN A 29 -4.43 -6.27 -2.91
CA GLN A 29 -5.52 -7.19 -3.23
C GLN A 29 -5.01 -8.57 -3.66
N ARG A 30 -3.94 -8.63 -4.47
CA ARG A 30 -3.30 -9.92 -4.82
C ARG A 30 -2.75 -10.63 -3.59
N GLN A 31 -2.13 -9.90 -2.66
CA GLN A 31 -1.63 -10.45 -1.40
C GLN A 31 -2.77 -11.03 -0.56
N ALA A 32 -3.87 -10.28 -0.39
CA ALA A 32 -5.05 -10.74 0.35
C ALA A 32 -5.64 -12.01 -0.29
N THR A 33 -5.82 -12.02 -1.61
CA THR A 33 -6.27 -13.22 -2.34
C THR A 33 -5.30 -14.39 -2.16
N ALA A 34 -3.98 -14.19 -2.24
CA ALA A 34 -3.02 -15.27 -2.02
C ALA A 34 -3.13 -15.90 -0.62
N LEU A 35 -3.43 -15.10 0.41
CA LEU A 35 -3.69 -15.60 1.76
C LEU A 35 -4.97 -16.44 1.84
N THR A 36 -6.05 -16.05 1.15
CA THR A 36 -7.29 -16.87 1.11
C THR A 36 -7.06 -18.21 0.44
N TRP A 37 -6.29 -18.26 -0.65
CA TRP A 37 -5.95 -19.52 -1.32
C TRP A 37 -5.12 -20.44 -0.42
N LYS A 38 -4.23 -19.90 0.41
CA LYS A 38 -3.48 -20.69 1.40
C LYS A 38 -4.39 -21.23 2.50
N ALA A 39 -5.26 -20.38 3.07
CA ALA A 39 -6.19 -20.80 4.13
C ALA A 39 -7.18 -21.90 3.68
N GLN A 40 -7.60 -21.87 2.41
CA GLN A 40 -8.43 -22.91 1.79
C GLN A 40 -7.73 -24.27 1.73
N ASN A 41 -6.41 -24.32 1.52
CA ASN A 41 -5.67 -25.58 1.50
C ASN A 41 -5.50 -26.19 2.89
N ASP A 42 -5.49 -25.37 3.95
CA ASP A 42 -5.34 -25.81 5.35
C ASP A 42 -6.70 -26.10 6.04
N ASN A 43 -7.82 -26.16 5.31
CA ASN A 43 -9.18 -26.32 5.85
C ASN A 43 -9.53 -25.31 6.97
N GLN A 44 -8.93 -24.12 6.95
CA GLN A 44 -9.28 -23.05 7.87
C GLN A 44 -10.46 -22.23 7.34
N GLU A 45 -11.32 -21.75 8.24
CA GLU A 45 -12.49 -20.95 7.90
C GLU A 45 -12.07 -19.74 7.06
N ILE A 46 -12.65 -19.59 5.86
CA ILE A 46 -12.28 -18.56 4.89
C ILE A 46 -12.80 -17.21 5.40
N ALA A 47 -12.01 -16.51 6.20
CA ALA A 47 -12.25 -15.11 6.46
C ALA A 47 -12.06 -14.35 5.14
N LEU A 48 -13.11 -13.65 4.67
CA LEU A 48 -13.02 -12.72 3.54
C LEU A 48 -11.94 -11.68 3.83
N THR A 49 -10.72 -11.88 3.31
CA THR A 49 -9.60 -10.97 3.54
C THR A 49 -9.86 -9.67 2.78
N THR A 50 -10.55 -8.75 3.46
CA THR A 50 -10.69 -7.37 3.01
C THR A 50 -9.31 -6.73 3.02
N VAL A 51 -8.97 -5.99 1.97
CA VAL A 51 -7.70 -5.23 1.94
C VAL A 51 -7.68 -4.31 3.16
N PRO A 52 -6.72 -4.48 4.09
CA PRO A 52 -6.69 -3.70 5.32
C PRO A 52 -6.45 -2.22 4.98
N LYS A 53 -7.06 -1.32 5.76
CA LYS A 53 -6.85 0.11 5.54
C LYS A 53 -5.36 0.42 5.78
N PRO A 54 -4.76 1.35 5.04
CA PRO A 54 -3.35 1.71 5.23
C PRO A 54 -3.02 2.09 6.69
N ASN A 55 -3.97 2.74 7.36
CA ASN A 55 -3.81 3.12 8.77
C ASN A 55 -3.74 1.89 9.70
N ASP A 56 -4.60 0.90 9.46
CA ASP A 56 -4.65 -0.32 10.26
C ASP A 56 -3.35 -1.13 10.10
N VAL A 57 -2.82 -1.21 8.87
CA VAL A 57 -1.52 -1.86 8.59
C VAL A 57 -0.40 -1.18 9.36
N TYR A 58 -0.35 0.15 9.33
CA TYR A 58 0.67 0.93 10.03
C TYR A 58 0.61 0.72 11.55
N TYR A 59 -0.57 0.84 12.17
CA TYR A 59 -0.69 0.68 13.63
C TYR A 59 -0.50 -0.77 14.07
N SER A 60 -0.92 -1.75 13.28
CA SER A 60 -0.65 -3.16 13.54
C SER A 60 0.86 -3.42 13.63
N LYS A 61 1.63 -2.92 12.67
CA LYS A 61 3.09 -3.02 12.63
C LYS A 61 3.75 -2.29 13.80
N LEU A 62 3.33 -1.06 14.03
CA LEU A 62 3.88 -0.20 15.09
C LEU A 62 3.68 -0.83 16.46
N ASN A 63 2.49 -1.37 16.73
CA ASN A 63 2.19 -2.07 17.97
C ASN A 63 2.99 -3.38 18.12
N ALA A 64 3.27 -4.09 17.02
CA ALA A 64 4.13 -5.27 17.06
C ALA A 64 5.58 -4.92 17.46
N ILE A 65 6.17 -3.87 16.87
CA ILE A 65 7.52 -3.40 17.22
C ILE A 65 7.57 -2.91 18.67
N LEU A 66 6.53 -2.22 19.15
CA LEU A 66 6.45 -1.78 20.54
C LEU A 66 6.38 -2.97 21.49
N LYS A 67 5.56 -3.98 21.17
CA LYS A 67 5.46 -5.21 21.95
C LYS A 67 6.80 -5.95 22.03
N GLU A 68 7.54 -6.04 20.94
CA GLU A 68 8.88 -6.63 20.91
C GLU A 68 9.87 -5.88 21.82
N LYS A 69 9.74 -4.55 21.89
CA LYS A 69 10.52 -3.69 22.79
C LYS A 69 9.96 -3.59 24.21
N GLY A 70 8.96 -4.41 24.57
CA GLY A 70 8.34 -4.43 25.89
C GLY A 70 7.53 -3.17 26.24
N LYS A 71 7.13 -2.39 25.22
CA LYS A 71 6.33 -1.16 25.37
C LYS A 71 4.84 -1.45 25.12
N GLN A 72 3.98 -0.62 25.70
CA GLN A 72 2.53 -0.70 25.50
C GLN A 72 2.15 -0.28 24.07
N PRO A 73 0.96 -0.71 23.58
CA PRO A 73 0.41 -0.26 22.29
C PRO A 73 0.29 1.27 22.22
N VAL A 74 0.26 1.81 21.00
CA VAL A 74 0.15 3.27 20.79
C VAL A 74 -1.24 3.77 21.17
N GLU A 75 -1.28 4.65 22.17
CA GLU A 75 -2.46 5.47 22.48
C GLU A 75 -2.33 6.89 21.88
N ASP A 76 -1.14 7.51 22.00
CA ASP A 76 -0.81 8.79 21.35
C ASP A 76 0.45 8.64 20.49
N ARG A 77 0.33 8.95 19.19
CA ARG A 77 1.44 8.90 18.22
C ARG A 77 2.56 9.90 18.58
N ARG A 78 2.25 11.00 19.26
CA ARG A 78 3.23 12.05 19.61
C ARG A 78 4.27 11.58 20.61
N GLU A 79 3.92 10.58 21.42
CA GLU A 79 4.79 10.02 22.45
C GLU A 79 5.71 8.92 21.92
N VAL A 80 5.51 8.50 20.66
CA VAL A 80 6.28 7.41 20.06
C VAL A 80 7.68 7.89 19.71
N PRO A 81 8.75 7.23 20.21
CA PRO A 81 10.13 7.60 19.91
C PRO A 81 10.43 7.54 18.40
N MET A 82 11.15 8.55 17.91
CA MET A 82 11.52 8.66 16.50
C MET A 82 12.26 7.43 15.93
N PRO A 83 13.16 6.75 16.67
CA PRO A 83 13.78 5.52 16.18
C PRO A 83 12.78 4.40 15.88
N ILE A 84 11.67 4.31 16.64
CA ILE A 84 10.63 3.30 16.44
C ILE A 84 9.81 3.62 15.19
N LEU A 85 9.46 4.90 15.00
CA LEU A 85 8.74 5.35 13.81
C LEU A 85 9.56 5.11 12.53
N ARG A 86 10.89 5.35 12.60
CA ARG A 86 11.80 5.07 11.48
C ARG A 86 11.84 3.58 11.16
N GLN A 87 12.07 2.74 12.17
CA GLN A 87 12.09 1.29 12.01
C GLN A 87 10.79 0.77 11.39
N CYS A 88 9.63 1.20 11.91
CA CYS A 88 8.32 0.83 11.37
C CYS A 88 8.21 1.17 9.88
N THR A 89 8.67 2.37 9.50
CA THR A 89 8.64 2.82 8.11
C THR A 89 9.56 2.00 7.21
N GLU A 90 10.79 1.73 7.65
CA GLU A 90 11.76 0.92 6.91
C GLU A 90 11.28 -0.52 6.70
N GLU A 91 10.66 -1.13 7.71
CA GLU A 91 10.08 -2.47 7.59
C GLU A 91 8.91 -2.49 6.60
N LEU A 92 7.99 -1.51 6.65
CA LEU A 92 6.88 -1.42 5.70
C LEU A 92 7.35 -1.20 4.26
N ILE A 93 8.41 -0.41 4.07
CA ILE A 93 9.04 -0.23 2.76
C ILE A 93 9.63 -1.57 2.28
N ARG A 94 10.34 -2.30 3.15
CA ARG A 94 10.95 -3.59 2.80
C ARG A 94 9.93 -4.68 2.44
N GLU A 95 8.76 -4.67 3.06
CA GLU A 95 7.67 -5.60 2.75
C GLU A 95 6.97 -5.28 1.43
N THR A 96 7.03 -4.02 1.01
CA THR A 96 6.49 -3.61 -0.28
C THR A 96 7.55 -3.90 -1.36
N PRO A 97 7.24 -4.71 -2.39
CA PRO A 97 8.23 -5.00 -3.43
C PRO A 97 8.66 -3.71 -4.13
N ALA A 98 9.97 -3.50 -4.27
CA ALA A 98 10.53 -2.34 -4.96
C ALA A 98 10.08 -2.26 -6.43
N ASP A 99 9.86 -3.42 -7.04
CA ASP A 99 9.42 -3.57 -8.42
C ASP A 99 7.94 -3.25 -8.60
N LEU A 100 7.20 -2.88 -7.55
CA LEU A 100 5.77 -2.54 -7.65
C LEU A 100 5.48 -1.54 -8.77
N LEU A 101 6.39 -0.60 -9.01
CA LEU A 101 6.43 0.31 -10.15
C LEU A 101 6.95 -0.40 -11.42
N GLU A 102 6.21 -1.41 -11.90
CA GLU A 102 6.53 -2.14 -13.14
C GLU A 102 6.23 -1.30 -14.41
N LEU A 103 6.90 -0.15 -14.56
CA LEU A 103 6.87 0.63 -15.80
C LEU A 103 7.34 -0.20 -17.00
N TRP A 104 8.16 -1.22 -16.75
CA TRP A 104 8.64 -2.19 -17.74
C TRP A 104 7.54 -3.05 -18.34
N CYS A 105 6.73 -3.72 -17.54
CA CYS A 105 5.69 -4.63 -18.03
C CYS A 105 4.63 -3.92 -18.89
N SER A 106 4.59 -2.58 -18.82
CA SER A 106 3.69 -1.74 -19.62
C SER A 106 4.33 -1.25 -20.94
N CYS A 107 5.61 -1.52 -21.17
CA CYS A 107 6.33 -1.07 -22.35
C CYS A 107 6.26 -2.12 -23.48
N PRO A 108 5.78 -1.78 -24.69
CA PRO A 108 5.53 -2.74 -25.75
C PRO A 108 6.81 -3.25 -26.44
N SER A 109 7.96 -2.62 -26.22
CA SER A 109 9.24 -3.09 -26.78
C SER A 109 10.42 -2.67 -25.90
N VAL A 110 11.49 -3.47 -25.95
CA VAL A 110 12.74 -3.23 -25.20
C VAL A 110 13.43 -1.92 -25.62
N GLY A 111 13.15 -1.40 -26.83
CA GLY A 111 13.74 -0.16 -27.34
C GLY A 111 13.07 1.14 -26.88
N LEU A 112 12.00 1.06 -26.08
CA LEU A 112 11.29 2.21 -25.50
C LEU A 112 11.60 2.41 -23.99
N TRP A 113 12.58 1.66 -23.47
CA TRP A 113 13.11 1.78 -22.11
C TRP A 113 14.32 2.72 -22.04
#